data_AF-T0QQY2-F1
#
_entry.id   AF-T0QQY2-F1
#
_cell.length_a   1.000
_cell.length_b   1.000
_cell.length_c   1.000
_cell.angle_alpha   90.00
_cell.angle_beta   90.00
_cell.angle_gamma   90.00
#
_symmetry.space_group_name_H-M   'P 1'
#
loop_
_entity.id
_entity.type
_entity.pdbx_description
1 polymer ?
#
loop_
_entity_poly.entity_id
_entity_poly.type
_entity_poly.pdbx_seq_one_letter_code
_entity_poly.pdbx_strand_id
1 'polypeptide(L)'
;MRLAHILALVASSVTACTVIVAGKGATVDGSVLVSHTEDTGFGAIDLRIVRVPAMEHADGASRGVFASSRPGYPRFVTNDRGLHYSPVDGQILTTPVGAVPHVNKTYAYFDIDYALINEVQLSMGESTCAAKTVGWALGQPGGYNLFTINELTKIALERCDSARCAVQTMGDLAVAHGFYNDFNGNLTHPAFMSSAESVAVGDKYGEVWLFHVLTGPKNASAVWAAQRVPDDHIAAIANGFVIRQMDLSDPTTYLASANVHSFAKEMGWWHPKHGPFDFTAAYGYEKPSSPLLPLYVGRRLWRIFDVFAPSLQLEPEHAYHPTLPTYPFSVRPDKKISAKDVMTLLRDHYEGTPFDLTQGLDAGPFGNPNRNGGATYNIEGGWERAISLDRTIFSFVHQVRGDLPDAIGGVTWFGLSAPHGTVFVPFSCAQSTVPNSFLMGRQSQFSTDSAWWAFQFVNNWMQLRFNVMYPEVLEKINHYQDAAIDMYATAAAHAATLQTPAEMATYLETKTNAFADEVVANWWQLAWHLVSKYNGGAITVGEDPTNQVSSPYPKWWIETSSFASWPGTSYILISDLRAKLSIELSEHSAAGGAAIYGLLGMSALGMGVLGLIWYRRMHMRRRIYRALD
;
A
#
# COMPACT_ATOMS: atom_id res chain seq x y z
N MET A 1 38.81 -6.35 -25.72
CA MET A 1 38.14 -5.56 -24.68
C MET A 1 36.89 -4.93 -25.27
N ARG A 2 35.71 -5.53 -25.06
CA ARG A 2 34.42 -4.91 -25.41
C ARG A 2 33.78 -4.49 -24.09
N LEU A 3 33.73 -3.18 -23.83
CA LEU A 3 33.00 -2.61 -22.69
C LEU A 3 31.50 -2.80 -22.96
N ALA A 4 30.88 -3.73 -22.24
CA ALA A 4 29.44 -3.81 -22.14
C ALA A 4 28.93 -2.55 -21.41
N HIS A 5 28.18 -1.72 -22.13
CA HIS A 5 27.43 -0.62 -21.53
C HIS A 5 26.23 -1.24 -20.81
N ILE A 6 26.30 -1.33 -19.49
CA ILE A 6 25.16 -1.67 -18.65
C ILE A 6 24.26 -0.42 -18.61
N LEU A 7 23.22 -0.40 -19.44
CA LEU A 7 22.11 0.53 -19.26
C LEU A 7 21.30 0.03 -18.08
N ALA A 8 21.51 0.62 -16.90
CA ALA A 8 20.62 0.43 -15.76
C ALA A 8 19.35 1.28 -15.99
N LEU A 9 18.37 0.72 -16.70
CA LEU A 9 17.01 1.24 -16.70
C LEU A 9 16.36 0.81 -15.38
N VAL A 10 16.35 1.71 -14.38
CA VAL A 10 15.59 1.51 -13.16
C VAL A 10 14.11 1.61 -13.49
N ALA A 11 13.43 0.48 -13.58
CA ALA A 11 11.97 0.45 -13.58
C ALA A 11 11.49 0.87 -12.19
N SER A 12 10.94 2.08 -12.10
CA SER A 12 10.37 2.63 -10.86
C SER A 12 9.12 1.83 -10.48
N SER A 13 9.15 1.05 -9.40
CA SER A 13 7.90 0.81 -8.67
C SER A 13 7.36 2.16 -8.20
N VAL A 14 6.05 2.35 -8.24
CA VAL A 14 5.39 3.64 -8.02
C VAL A 14 4.71 3.59 -6.64
N THR A 15 5.01 4.53 -5.75
CA THR A 15 4.20 4.83 -4.56
C THR A 15 2.89 5.45 -5.03
N ALA A 16 1.76 4.91 -4.57
CA ALA A 16 0.57 5.04 -5.37
C ALA A 16 -0.74 4.88 -4.63
N CYS A 17 -1.21 5.96 -4.03
CA CYS A 17 -2.42 5.97 -3.23
C CYS A 17 -3.70 5.99 -4.06
N THR A 18 -4.83 5.62 -3.45
CA THR A 18 -6.18 5.77 -4.01
C THR A 18 -7.03 6.67 -3.11
N VAL A 19 -7.70 7.67 -3.70
CA VAL A 19 -8.60 8.60 -3.02
C VAL A 19 -9.99 8.46 -3.59
N ILE A 20 -10.99 8.39 -2.72
CA ILE A 20 -12.42 8.38 -3.05
C ILE A 20 -13.05 9.50 -2.24
N VAL A 21 -13.90 10.31 -2.88
CA VAL A 21 -14.63 11.38 -2.20
C VAL A 21 -16.09 11.35 -2.54
N ALA A 22 -16.90 11.87 -1.63
CA ALA A 22 -18.34 12.03 -1.82
C ALA A 22 -18.81 13.38 -1.27
N GLY A 23 -19.57 14.11 -2.08
CA GLY A 23 -20.25 15.31 -1.62
C GLY A 23 -21.41 14.99 -0.67
N LYS A 24 -21.84 15.99 0.11
CA LYS A 24 -22.92 15.86 1.10
C LYS A 24 -24.26 15.35 0.57
N GLY A 25 -24.58 15.65 -0.68
CA GLY A 25 -25.79 15.17 -1.36
C GLY A 25 -25.70 13.70 -1.80
N ALA A 26 -24.48 13.18 -1.96
CA ALA A 26 -24.22 11.79 -2.38
C ALA A 26 -24.27 10.81 -1.20
N THR A 27 -24.27 11.31 0.04
CA THR A 27 -24.17 10.47 1.24
C THR A 27 -25.50 10.28 1.96
N VAL A 28 -25.61 9.18 2.70
CA VAL A 28 -26.84 8.80 3.43
C VAL A 28 -27.16 9.74 4.59
N ASP A 29 -26.15 10.35 5.20
CA ASP A 29 -26.26 11.18 6.40
C ASP A 29 -25.94 12.66 6.15
N GLY A 30 -25.71 13.08 4.90
CA GLY A 30 -25.37 14.46 4.58
C GLY A 30 -23.90 14.81 4.83
N SER A 31 -23.05 13.84 5.20
CA SER A 31 -21.63 14.08 5.42
C SER A 31 -20.85 14.27 4.13
N VAL A 32 -19.78 15.03 4.19
CA VAL A 32 -18.69 14.96 3.23
C VAL A 32 -17.79 13.78 3.58
N LEU A 33 -17.43 12.97 2.58
CA LEU A 33 -16.47 11.87 2.74
C LEU A 33 -15.19 12.14 1.95
N VAL A 34 -14.05 11.92 2.61
CA VAL A 34 -12.72 11.94 1.97
C VAL A 34 -11.94 10.72 2.43
N SER A 35 -11.53 9.85 1.49
CA SER A 35 -10.78 8.64 1.80
C SER A 35 -9.36 8.67 1.24
N HIS A 36 -8.52 7.78 1.75
CA HIS A 36 -7.15 7.60 1.28
C HIS A 36 -6.64 6.19 1.62
N THR A 37 -6.03 5.50 0.66
CA THR A 37 -5.10 4.38 0.92
C THR A 37 -3.67 4.85 0.74
N GLU A 38 -2.86 4.85 1.80
CA GLU A 38 -1.45 5.20 1.70
C GLU A 38 -0.63 3.98 1.30
N ASP A 39 -0.12 4.00 0.06
CA ASP A 39 0.58 2.88 -0.53
C ASP A 39 2.07 3.21 -0.73
N THR A 40 2.89 2.88 0.28
CA THR A 40 4.32 3.17 0.26
C THR A 40 5.14 1.94 -0.12
N GLY A 41 6.01 2.09 -1.11
CA GLY A 41 7.14 1.19 -1.36
C GLY A 41 8.44 1.88 -0.96
N PHE A 42 9.55 1.14 -0.94
CA PHE A 42 10.93 1.67 -0.83
C PHE A 42 11.47 2.05 0.55
N GLY A 43 10.83 1.61 1.64
CA GLY A 43 11.45 1.60 2.96
C GLY A 43 10.45 1.70 4.09
N ALA A 44 10.93 1.60 5.32
CA ALA A 44 10.11 1.77 6.51
C ALA A 44 9.80 3.26 6.72
N ILE A 45 8.53 3.59 6.98
CA ILE A 45 8.07 4.93 7.32
C ILE A 45 7.67 5.02 8.79
N ASP A 46 7.50 6.25 9.28
CA ASP A 46 7.01 6.52 10.63
C ASP A 46 5.49 6.32 10.69
N LEU A 47 5.06 5.23 11.36
CA LEU A 47 3.68 4.77 11.43
C LEU A 47 2.81 5.50 12.47
N ARG A 48 3.39 6.44 13.22
CA ARG A 48 2.69 7.09 14.33
C ARG A 48 1.61 8.04 13.82
N ILE A 49 0.36 7.82 14.22
CA ILE A 49 -0.67 8.87 14.12
C ILE A 49 -0.48 9.82 15.30
N VAL A 50 -0.02 11.03 15.02
CA VAL A 50 0.33 12.01 16.04
C VAL A 50 -0.61 13.20 16.00
N ARG A 51 -0.86 13.77 17.17
CA ARG A 51 -1.63 15.00 17.33
C ARG A 51 -0.69 16.19 17.41
N VAL A 52 -0.82 17.15 16.49
CA VAL A 52 -0.16 18.46 16.57
C VAL A 52 -1.15 19.44 17.21
N PRO A 53 -0.87 20.00 18.40
CA PRO A 53 -1.83 20.83 19.14
C PRO A 53 -2.06 22.18 18.46
N ALA A 54 -3.16 22.85 18.83
CA ALA A 54 -3.34 24.27 18.52
C ALA A 54 -2.26 25.06 19.26
N MET A 55 -1.70 26.05 18.59
CA MET A 55 -0.58 26.82 19.13
C MET A 55 -0.79 28.31 18.89
N GLU A 56 -0.31 29.10 19.84
CA GLU A 56 -0.21 30.55 19.73
C GLU A 56 1.25 30.90 19.39
N HIS A 57 1.43 31.78 18.43
CA HIS A 57 2.74 32.23 17.97
C HIS A 57 2.86 33.75 18.08
N ALA A 58 4.04 34.21 18.48
CA ALA A 58 4.33 35.64 18.53
C ALA A 58 4.38 36.25 17.12
N ASP A 59 4.10 37.55 17.01
CA ASP A 59 4.23 38.29 15.76
C ASP A 59 5.65 38.15 15.18
N GLY A 60 5.72 37.81 13.89
CA GLY A 60 7.00 37.60 13.19
C GLY A 60 7.66 36.24 13.47
N ALA A 61 7.01 35.33 14.20
CA ALA A 61 7.49 33.96 14.34
C ALA A 61 7.61 33.26 12.97
N SER A 62 8.52 32.28 12.89
CA SER A 62 8.85 31.56 11.65
C SER A 62 8.54 30.08 11.77
N ARG A 63 7.85 29.54 10.77
CA ARG A 63 7.41 28.14 10.64
C ARG A 63 8.42 27.40 9.78
N GLY A 64 9.30 26.61 10.40
CA GLY A 64 10.29 25.79 9.69
C GLY A 64 9.62 24.75 8.81
N VAL A 65 10.07 24.60 7.57
CA VAL A 65 9.62 23.64 6.54
C VAL A 65 10.64 22.52 6.43
N PHE A 66 10.18 21.28 6.60
CA PHE A 66 11.05 20.10 6.62
C PHE A 66 10.97 19.35 5.29
N ALA A 67 12.10 18.82 4.82
CA ALA A 67 12.07 17.86 3.72
C ALA A 67 11.35 16.60 4.20
N SER A 68 10.42 16.11 3.40
CA SER A 68 9.86 14.77 3.56
C SER A 68 10.85 13.75 3.01
N SER A 69 11.98 13.53 3.69
CA SER A 69 12.90 12.44 3.32
C SER A 69 12.31 11.09 3.72
N ARG A 70 11.27 10.63 2.99
CA ARG A 70 10.86 9.22 3.02
C ARG A 70 11.96 8.38 2.36
N PRO A 71 12.26 7.17 2.86
CA PRO A 71 11.73 6.50 4.06
C PRO A 71 12.49 6.87 5.36
N GLY A 72 11.87 6.68 6.53
CA GLY A 72 12.57 6.79 7.81
C GLY A 72 11.68 6.82 9.06
N TYR A 73 12.28 6.50 10.21
CA TYR A 73 11.71 6.71 11.55
C TYR A 73 12.74 7.37 12.47
N PRO A 74 12.36 8.42 13.24
CA PRO A 74 11.13 9.18 13.07
C PRO A 74 11.15 9.96 11.74
N ARG A 75 9.97 10.40 11.26
CA ARG A 75 9.90 11.15 9.98
C ARG A 75 10.69 12.46 10.00
N PHE A 76 10.68 13.15 11.14
CA PHE A 76 11.60 14.23 11.51
C PHE A 76 11.44 14.51 13.01
N VAL A 77 12.32 15.33 13.58
CA VAL A 77 12.39 15.66 15.01
C VAL A 77 12.40 17.17 15.17
N THR A 78 11.42 17.73 15.89
CA THR A 78 11.30 19.17 16.14
C THR A 78 10.52 19.45 17.43
N ASN A 79 10.81 20.59 18.06
CA ASN A 79 10.02 21.08 19.19
C ASN A 79 8.76 21.86 18.74
N ASP A 80 8.62 22.15 17.46
CA ASP A 80 7.59 23.07 16.93
C ASP A 80 6.28 22.38 16.55
N ARG A 81 6.15 21.07 16.79
CA ARG A 81 4.99 20.25 16.37
C ARG A 81 4.36 19.44 17.51
N GLY A 82 4.70 19.77 18.75
CA GLY A 82 4.20 19.09 19.94
C GLY A 82 5.00 17.84 20.33
N LEU A 83 4.55 17.20 21.41
CA LEU A 83 5.32 16.20 22.17
C LEU A 83 5.83 15.02 21.32
N HIS A 84 5.03 14.51 20.38
CA HIS A 84 5.41 13.33 19.59
C HIS A 84 6.49 13.62 18.53
N TYR A 85 6.78 14.89 18.26
CA TYR A 85 7.88 15.32 17.41
C TYR A 85 9.12 15.73 18.20
N SER A 86 8.97 15.99 19.50
CA SER A 86 10.09 16.35 20.37
C SER A 86 11.13 15.23 20.42
N PRO A 87 12.42 15.58 20.55
CA PRO A 87 13.50 14.58 20.59
C PRO A 87 13.34 13.65 21.80
N VAL A 88 13.38 12.35 21.54
CA VAL A 88 13.48 11.28 22.54
C VAL A 88 14.77 10.48 22.33
N ASP A 89 15.23 9.75 23.35
CA ASP A 89 16.35 8.80 23.21
C ASP A 89 17.62 9.35 22.54
N GLY A 90 17.96 10.61 22.78
CA GLY A 90 19.14 11.27 22.19
C GLY A 90 19.01 11.62 20.70
N GLN A 91 17.79 11.62 20.15
CA GLN A 91 17.51 12.12 18.80
C GLN A 91 17.96 13.57 18.63
N ILE A 92 18.50 13.87 17.45
CA ILE A 92 18.96 15.21 17.08
C ILE A 92 17.82 15.93 16.34
N LEU A 93 17.65 17.22 16.62
CA LEU A 93 16.70 18.07 15.91
C LEU A 93 16.99 18.06 14.40
N THR A 94 15.94 17.88 13.61
CA THR A 94 16.04 17.95 12.15
C THR A 94 16.22 19.40 11.72
N THR A 95 17.14 19.66 10.80
CA THR A 95 17.32 20.99 10.21
C THR A 95 16.22 21.25 9.17
N PRO A 96 15.44 22.34 9.27
CA PRO A 96 14.49 22.72 8.23
C PRO A 96 15.20 23.04 6.90
N VAL A 97 14.55 22.73 5.77
CA VAL A 97 15.00 23.11 4.42
C VAL A 97 14.86 24.62 4.21
N GLY A 98 13.83 25.21 4.81
CA GLY A 98 13.57 26.64 4.81
C GLY A 98 12.48 26.98 5.82
N ALA A 99 11.88 28.16 5.70
CA ALA A 99 10.81 28.57 6.59
C ALA A 99 9.87 29.59 5.94
N VAL A 100 8.66 29.69 6.48
CA VAL A 100 7.65 30.71 6.11
C VAL A 100 7.13 31.41 7.37
N PRO A 101 6.54 32.61 7.28
CA PRO A 101 5.95 33.25 8.46
C PRO A 101 4.88 32.38 9.12
N HIS A 102 4.84 32.34 10.45
CA HIS A 102 3.72 31.80 11.21
C HIS A 102 2.50 32.72 11.16
N VAL A 103 1.33 32.14 11.36
CA VAL A 103 0.13 32.87 11.79
C VAL A 103 0.06 32.87 13.32
N ASN A 104 -0.61 33.86 13.91
CA ASN A 104 -0.67 34.01 15.37
C ASN A 104 -1.35 32.82 16.08
N LYS A 105 -2.30 32.16 15.41
CA LYS A 105 -3.03 31.01 15.94
C LYS A 105 -3.11 29.93 14.90
N THR A 106 -2.77 28.70 15.28
CA THR A 106 -2.96 27.53 14.42
C THR A 106 -4.03 26.60 14.98
N TYR A 107 -4.79 25.98 14.09
CA TYR A 107 -5.61 24.85 14.47
C TYR A 107 -4.76 23.64 14.77
N ALA A 108 -5.31 22.84 15.66
CA ALA A 108 -4.82 21.55 16.04
C ALA A 108 -5.23 20.51 14.96
N TYR A 109 -4.37 19.56 14.61
CA TYR A 109 -4.71 18.52 13.62
C TYR A 109 -4.06 17.15 13.91
N PHE A 110 -4.58 16.11 13.24
CA PHE A 110 -3.96 14.80 13.16
C PHE A 110 -2.97 14.72 12.01
N ASP A 111 -1.80 14.17 12.28
CA ASP A 111 -0.70 14.05 11.34
C ASP A 111 -0.16 12.62 11.31
N ILE A 112 0.17 12.17 10.12
CA ILE A 112 1.01 11.00 9.93
C ILE A 112 2.08 11.41 8.93
N ASP A 113 2.03 10.86 7.73
CA ASP A 113 2.91 11.25 6.65
C ASP A 113 2.39 12.51 5.93
N TYR A 114 1.07 12.54 5.69
CA TYR A 114 0.31 13.71 5.27
C TYR A 114 -0.60 14.17 6.42
N ALA A 115 -1.03 15.44 6.36
CA ALA A 115 -2.03 15.95 7.28
C ALA A 115 -3.39 15.24 7.05
N LEU A 116 -4.08 14.87 8.12
CA LEU A 116 -5.32 14.09 8.05
C LEU A 116 -6.56 14.99 8.14
N ILE A 117 -6.90 15.42 9.35
CA ILE A 117 -8.04 16.29 9.63
C ILE A 117 -7.70 17.24 10.78
N ASN A 118 -8.18 18.49 10.73
CA ASN A 118 -8.03 19.44 11.82
C ASN A 118 -9.24 19.45 12.77
N GLU A 119 -9.08 20.11 13.91
CA GLU A 119 -10.09 20.16 14.97
C GLU A 119 -11.38 20.88 14.57
N VAL A 120 -11.42 21.55 13.41
CA VAL A 120 -12.58 22.23 12.83
C VAL A 120 -13.12 21.53 11.58
N GLN A 121 -12.86 20.23 11.46
CA GLN A 121 -13.39 19.33 10.42
C GLN A 121 -12.92 19.62 8.98
N LEU A 122 -11.80 20.31 8.79
CA LEU A 122 -11.13 20.37 7.48
C LEU A 122 -10.30 19.09 7.30
N SER A 123 -10.62 18.31 6.27
CA SER A 123 -10.10 16.96 6.03
C SER A 123 -9.34 16.87 4.70
N MET A 124 -8.37 15.95 4.63
CA MET A 124 -7.50 15.78 3.47
C MET A 124 -7.29 14.30 3.12
N GLY A 125 -7.10 14.02 1.82
CA GLY A 125 -6.67 12.73 1.29
C GLY A 125 -5.76 12.96 0.09
N GLU A 126 -4.75 12.10 -0.12
CA GLU A 126 -3.66 12.38 -1.06
C GLU A 126 -3.52 11.26 -2.12
N SER A 127 -3.13 11.62 -3.35
CA SER A 127 -2.68 10.67 -4.36
C SER A 127 -1.59 11.22 -5.28
N THR A 128 -0.41 10.60 -5.24
CA THR A 128 0.71 10.94 -6.12
C THR A 128 0.44 10.72 -7.59
N CYS A 129 0.67 11.73 -8.41
CA CYS A 129 0.27 11.76 -9.82
C CYS A 129 1.47 11.89 -10.79
N ALA A 130 1.29 11.39 -12.00
CA ALA A 130 2.24 11.56 -13.10
C ALA A 130 2.09 12.94 -13.77
N ALA A 131 3.19 13.67 -13.94
CA ALA A 131 3.21 14.99 -14.58
C ALA A 131 4.40 15.19 -15.51
N LYS A 132 4.26 16.09 -16.49
CA LYS A 132 5.30 16.38 -17.50
C LYS A 132 6.50 17.18 -16.97
N THR A 133 6.44 17.63 -15.72
CA THR A 133 7.51 18.37 -15.04
C THR A 133 8.02 17.60 -13.85
N VAL A 134 9.28 17.83 -13.49
CA VAL A 134 9.91 17.31 -12.28
C VAL A 134 10.61 18.46 -11.59
N GLY A 135 10.49 18.52 -10.26
CA GLY A 135 11.16 19.51 -9.43
C GLY A 135 12.07 18.89 -8.39
N TRP A 136 13.04 19.67 -7.88
CA TRP A 136 13.94 19.25 -6.80
C TRP A 136 13.94 20.24 -5.63
N ALA A 137 14.17 19.70 -4.44
CA ALA A 137 14.20 20.42 -3.18
C ALA A 137 15.32 21.48 -3.13
N LEU A 138 15.09 22.59 -2.44
CA LEU A 138 16.10 23.59 -2.16
C LEU A 138 17.35 22.94 -1.49
N GLY A 139 18.54 23.30 -1.96
CA GLY A 139 19.81 22.75 -1.45
C GLY A 139 20.27 21.46 -2.12
N GLN A 140 19.44 20.82 -2.96
CA GLN A 140 19.87 19.75 -3.85
C GLN A 140 20.40 20.32 -5.18
N PRO A 141 21.24 19.58 -5.92
CA PRO A 141 21.66 19.98 -7.26
C PRO A 141 20.45 20.31 -8.14
N GLY A 142 20.41 21.54 -8.68
CA GLY A 142 19.32 22.02 -9.52
C GLY A 142 17.97 22.21 -8.81
N GLY A 143 17.92 22.19 -7.47
CA GLY A 143 16.69 22.33 -6.71
C GLY A 143 16.43 23.75 -6.21
N TYR A 144 15.20 24.22 -6.44
CA TYR A 144 14.73 25.57 -6.09
C TYR A 144 13.43 25.57 -5.29
N ASN A 145 12.89 24.39 -4.98
CA ASN A 145 11.54 24.23 -4.46
C ASN A 145 11.56 23.96 -2.96
N LEU A 146 10.74 24.71 -2.21
CA LEU A 146 10.67 24.56 -0.76
C LEU A 146 9.66 23.48 -0.32
N PHE A 147 8.56 23.33 -1.04
CA PHE A 147 7.41 22.57 -0.56
C PHE A 147 7.22 21.22 -1.25
N THR A 148 6.97 20.20 -0.41
CA THR A 148 6.25 18.98 -0.79
C THR A 148 4.79 19.10 -0.40
N ILE A 149 3.94 18.18 -0.87
CA ILE A 149 2.52 18.20 -0.49
C ILE A 149 2.31 17.90 1.00
N ASN A 150 3.21 17.14 1.63
CA ASN A 150 3.17 16.86 3.07
C ASN A 150 3.17 18.13 3.90
N GLU A 151 4.06 19.09 3.59
CA GLU A 151 4.15 20.33 4.35
C GLU A 151 3.04 21.32 3.97
N LEU A 152 2.61 21.34 2.70
CA LEU A 152 1.49 22.18 2.25
C LEU A 152 0.18 21.79 2.94
N THR A 153 -0.14 20.50 3.00
CA THR A 153 -1.34 19.98 3.67
C THR A 153 -1.34 20.33 5.16
N LYS A 154 -0.20 20.19 5.84
CA LYS A 154 -0.05 20.56 7.25
C LYS A 154 -0.26 22.04 7.49
N ILE A 155 0.36 22.89 6.67
CA ILE A 155 0.18 24.36 6.78
C ILE A 155 -1.26 24.76 6.49
N ALA A 156 -1.94 24.13 5.54
CA ALA A 156 -3.34 24.38 5.28
C ALA A 156 -4.22 23.99 6.48
N LEU A 157 -4.00 22.82 7.09
CA LEU A 157 -4.73 22.43 8.31
C LEU A 157 -4.43 23.32 9.51
N GLU A 158 -3.22 23.86 9.62
CA GLU A 158 -2.86 24.85 10.65
C GLU A 158 -3.64 26.17 10.50
N ARG A 159 -3.94 26.60 9.26
CA ARG A 159 -4.38 27.98 8.97
C ARG A 159 -5.85 28.12 8.56
N CYS A 160 -6.46 27.05 8.08
CA CYS A 160 -7.76 27.10 7.41
C CYS A 160 -8.83 26.26 8.09
N ASP A 161 -10.08 26.68 7.90
CA ASP A 161 -11.29 25.97 8.33
C ASP A 161 -12.20 25.57 7.15
N SER A 162 -11.85 25.96 5.92
CA SER A 162 -12.59 25.68 4.68
C SER A 162 -11.69 25.13 3.59
N ALA A 163 -12.26 24.32 2.70
CA ALA A 163 -11.57 23.69 1.59
C ALA A 163 -11.01 24.73 0.61
N ARG A 164 -11.75 25.81 0.34
CA ARG A 164 -11.28 26.92 -0.51
C ARG A 164 -10.05 27.62 0.08
N CYS A 165 -10.07 27.93 1.39
CA CYS A 165 -8.92 28.51 2.07
C CYS A 165 -7.70 27.59 1.94
N ALA A 166 -7.90 26.29 2.16
CA ALA A 166 -6.83 25.30 2.09
C ALA A 166 -6.24 25.19 0.68
N VAL A 167 -7.08 25.06 -0.36
CA VAL A 167 -6.67 25.03 -1.77
C VAL A 167 -5.85 26.27 -2.12
N GLN A 168 -6.35 27.46 -1.77
CA GLN A 168 -5.66 28.71 -2.07
C GLN A 168 -4.34 28.82 -1.30
N THR A 169 -4.32 28.47 -0.01
CA THR A 169 -3.12 28.51 0.83
C THR A 169 -2.03 27.58 0.30
N MET A 170 -2.39 26.33 -0.04
CA MET A 170 -1.44 25.38 -0.63
C MET A 170 -0.92 25.89 -1.97
N GLY A 171 -1.81 26.37 -2.83
CA GLY A 171 -1.48 26.89 -4.15
C GLY A 171 -0.57 28.12 -4.12
N ASP A 172 -0.86 29.10 -3.27
CA ASP A 172 -0.08 30.33 -3.15
C ASP A 172 1.33 30.07 -2.60
N LEU A 173 1.44 29.21 -1.59
CA LEU A 173 2.74 28.81 -1.05
C LEU A 173 3.57 28.05 -2.08
N ALA A 174 2.96 27.13 -2.82
CA ALA A 174 3.60 26.37 -3.89
C ALA A 174 4.09 27.31 -5.01
N VAL A 175 3.29 28.29 -5.42
CA VAL A 175 3.68 29.27 -6.44
C VAL A 175 4.80 30.18 -5.93
N ALA A 176 4.71 30.67 -4.70
CA ALA A 176 5.66 31.63 -4.15
C ALA A 176 7.04 31.00 -3.85
N HIS A 177 7.06 29.75 -3.37
CA HIS A 177 8.26 29.11 -2.84
C HIS A 177 8.69 27.83 -3.57
N GLY A 178 7.94 27.42 -4.59
CA GLY A 178 8.23 26.24 -5.39
C GLY A 178 7.69 24.95 -4.80
N PHE A 179 7.36 24.02 -5.68
CA PHE A 179 6.82 22.70 -5.37
C PHE A 179 7.64 21.58 -5.99
N TYR A 180 7.83 20.50 -5.25
CA TYR A 180 8.42 19.26 -5.74
C TYR A 180 7.79 18.03 -5.07
N ASN A 181 7.96 16.87 -5.70
CA ASN A 181 7.62 15.55 -5.13
C ASN A 181 8.91 14.82 -4.71
N ASP A 182 8.87 14.05 -3.63
CA ASP A 182 10.02 13.29 -3.11
C ASP A 182 10.44 12.11 -4.01
N PHE A 183 9.57 11.64 -4.92
CA PHE A 183 9.81 10.57 -5.89
C PHE A 183 10.21 11.11 -7.27
N ASN A 184 11.03 12.15 -7.30
CA ASN A 184 11.45 12.90 -8.49
C ASN A 184 12.66 12.32 -9.25
N GLY A 185 13.31 11.27 -8.75
CA GLY A 185 14.53 10.72 -9.34
C GLY A 185 15.73 11.67 -9.19
N ASN A 186 16.61 11.74 -10.18
CA ASN A 186 17.75 12.69 -10.15
C ASN A 186 17.80 13.53 -11.42
N LEU A 187 18.61 14.60 -11.43
CA LEU A 187 18.70 15.55 -12.55
C LEU A 187 18.96 14.91 -13.92
N THR A 188 19.68 13.79 -13.96
CA THR A 188 19.99 13.08 -15.22
C THR A 188 18.97 12.00 -15.57
N HIS A 189 18.18 11.57 -14.59
CA HIS A 189 17.15 10.53 -14.71
C HIS A 189 15.89 10.96 -13.93
N PRO A 190 15.17 12.00 -14.40
CA PRO A 190 13.96 12.47 -13.73
C PRO A 190 12.83 11.43 -13.79
N ALA A 191 12.06 11.32 -12.71
CA ALA A 191 10.95 10.37 -12.58
C ALA A 191 9.59 11.07 -12.74
N PHE A 192 9.05 11.08 -13.97
CA PHE A 192 7.79 11.76 -14.31
C PHE A 192 6.51 11.05 -13.82
N MET A 193 6.60 9.76 -13.52
CA MET A 193 5.44 8.93 -13.11
C MET A 193 4.91 9.26 -11.71
N SER A 194 5.69 10.00 -10.91
CA SER A 194 5.39 10.36 -9.52
C SER A 194 5.92 11.77 -9.19
N SER A 195 5.87 12.70 -10.14
CA SER A 195 6.48 14.04 -9.98
C SER A 195 5.51 15.14 -9.56
N ALA A 196 4.24 14.79 -9.37
CA ALA A 196 3.17 15.70 -8.96
C ALA A 196 2.31 15.06 -7.88
N GLU A 197 1.46 15.85 -7.25
CA GLU A 197 0.59 15.39 -6.17
C GLU A 197 -0.84 15.87 -6.41
N SER A 198 -1.79 15.13 -5.84
CA SER A 198 -3.19 15.48 -5.83
C SER A 198 -3.76 15.37 -4.42
N VAL A 199 -4.60 16.32 -4.02
CA VAL A 199 -5.23 16.35 -2.71
C VAL A 199 -6.74 16.51 -2.84
N ALA A 200 -7.49 15.60 -2.24
CA ALA A 200 -8.90 15.81 -1.91
C ALA A 200 -9.00 16.62 -0.62
N VAL A 201 -9.76 17.71 -0.64
CA VAL A 201 -9.99 18.59 0.52
C VAL A 201 -11.48 18.69 0.79
N GLY A 202 -11.93 18.21 1.95
CA GLY A 202 -13.33 18.25 2.37
C GLY A 202 -13.52 19.09 3.63
N ASP A 203 -14.63 19.82 3.76
CA ASP A 203 -14.89 20.70 4.90
C ASP A 203 -16.32 20.60 5.48
N LYS A 204 -16.53 21.22 6.63
CA LYS A 204 -17.84 21.30 7.31
C LYS A 204 -18.87 22.18 6.60
N TYR A 205 -18.45 23.02 5.66
CA TYR A 205 -19.38 23.81 4.85
C TYR A 205 -20.03 22.96 3.74
N GLY A 206 -19.57 21.71 3.61
CA GLY A 206 -20.13 20.70 2.73
C GLY A 206 -19.51 20.70 1.34
N GLU A 207 -18.34 21.35 1.18
CA GLU A 207 -17.60 21.32 -0.07
C GLU A 207 -16.54 20.21 -0.06
N VAL A 208 -16.29 19.66 -1.24
CA VAL A 208 -15.15 18.80 -1.53
C VAL A 208 -14.47 19.32 -2.79
N TRP A 209 -13.14 19.44 -2.74
CA TRP A 209 -12.31 19.89 -3.84
C TRP A 209 -11.24 18.86 -4.15
N LEU A 210 -10.97 18.62 -5.44
CA LEU A 210 -9.76 17.93 -5.87
C LEU A 210 -8.76 18.98 -6.35
N PHE A 211 -7.54 18.98 -5.80
CA PHE A 211 -6.46 19.91 -6.09
C PHE A 211 -5.28 19.16 -6.71
N HIS A 212 -4.82 19.59 -7.88
CA HIS A 212 -3.66 19.04 -8.59
C HIS A 212 -2.53 20.06 -8.58
N VAL A 213 -1.30 19.63 -8.26
CA VAL A 213 -0.13 20.51 -8.24
C VAL A 213 1.11 19.83 -8.82
N LEU A 214 1.89 20.59 -9.59
CA LEU A 214 3.13 20.17 -10.22
C LEU A 214 4.16 21.31 -10.19
N THR A 215 5.43 20.96 -10.37
CA THR A 215 6.53 21.94 -10.46
C THR A 215 6.32 22.90 -11.63
N GLY A 216 6.56 24.19 -11.39
CA GLY A 216 6.32 25.26 -12.35
C GLY A 216 7.51 25.62 -13.26
N PRO A 217 7.40 26.78 -13.94
CA PRO A 217 8.44 27.30 -14.83
C PRO A 217 9.82 27.38 -14.20
N LYS A 218 10.87 27.11 -14.98
CA LYS A 218 12.29 27.16 -14.54
C LYS A 218 12.61 26.21 -13.40
N ASN A 219 11.83 25.15 -13.21
CA ASN A 219 12.01 24.22 -12.09
C ASN A 219 11.96 24.95 -10.73
N ALA A 220 11.18 26.02 -10.69
CA ALA A 220 10.84 26.82 -9.52
C ALA A 220 9.34 27.12 -9.59
N SER A 221 8.75 27.59 -8.49
CA SER A 221 7.29 27.84 -8.43
C SER A 221 6.47 26.55 -8.64
N ALA A 222 5.17 26.72 -8.90
CA ALA A 222 4.23 25.64 -9.14
C ALA A 222 3.21 26.03 -10.22
N VAL A 223 2.57 25.02 -10.79
CA VAL A 223 1.29 25.16 -11.48
C VAL A 223 0.27 24.31 -10.74
N TRP A 224 -0.93 24.82 -10.54
CA TRP A 224 -1.98 24.06 -9.88
C TRP A 224 -3.37 24.38 -10.44
N ALA A 225 -4.29 23.44 -10.26
CA ALA A 225 -5.70 23.58 -10.56
C ALA A 225 -6.53 22.82 -9.52
N ALA A 226 -7.73 23.30 -9.23
CA ALA A 226 -8.67 22.63 -8.36
C ALA A 226 -10.09 22.71 -8.92
N GLN A 227 -10.86 21.64 -8.71
CA GLN A 227 -12.25 21.54 -9.12
C GLN A 227 -13.11 21.05 -7.95
N ARG A 228 -14.22 21.74 -7.69
CA ARG A 228 -15.23 21.32 -6.72
C ARG A 228 -15.98 20.10 -7.25
N VAL A 229 -16.15 19.10 -6.39
CA VAL A 229 -17.03 17.96 -6.64
C VAL A 229 -18.48 18.41 -6.39
N PRO A 230 -19.42 18.18 -7.32
CA PRO A 230 -20.83 18.47 -7.09
C PRO A 230 -21.33 17.78 -5.82
N ASP A 231 -22.23 18.46 -5.08
CA ASP A 231 -22.68 17.99 -3.77
C ASP A 231 -23.26 16.56 -3.83
N ASP A 232 -23.91 16.18 -4.92
CA ASP A 232 -24.53 14.87 -5.10
C ASP A 232 -23.71 13.87 -5.94
N HIS A 233 -22.42 14.14 -6.09
CA HIS A 233 -21.49 13.29 -6.82
C HIS A 233 -20.43 12.65 -5.93
N ILE A 234 -19.84 11.58 -6.46
CA ILE A 234 -18.57 11.00 -6.02
C ILE A 234 -17.47 11.29 -7.06
N ALA A 235 -16.22 11.36 -6.61
CA ALA A 235 -15.05 11.45 -7.48
C ALA A 235 -13.91 10.61 -6.92
N ALA A 236 -12.88 10.35 -7.74
CA ALA A 236 -11.74 9.56 -7.34
C ALA A 236 -10.44 10.05 -7.97
N ILE A 237 -9.32 9.77 -7.29
CA ILE A 237 -7.97 9.97 -7.81
C ILE A 237 -7.20 8.67 -7.62
N ALA A 238 -6.58 8.20 -8.69
CA ALA A 238 -5.84 6.93 -8.73
C ALA A 238 -4.48 7.12 -9.41
N ASN A 239 -3.68 8.08 -8.94
CA ASN A 239 -2.34 8.41 -9.45
C ASN A 239 -2.28 9.03 -10.85
N GLY A 240 -3.38 9.66 -11.28
CA GLY A 240 -3.44 10.45 -12.50
C GLY A 240 -4.31 11.68 -12.29
N PHE A 241 -3.97 12.79 -12.96
CA PHE A 241 -4.79 13.99 -12.92
C PHE A 241 -6.15 13.75 -13.59
N VAL A 242 -7.22 14.19 -12.93
CA VAL A 242 -8.61 14.02 -13.42
C VAL A 242 -9.31 15.34 -13.79
N ILE A 243 -8.71 16.51 -13.52
CA ILE A 243 -9.31 17.80 -13.88
C ILE A 243 -9.06 18.06 -15.37
N ARG A 244 -10.13 18.16 -16.16
CA ARG A 244 -10.06 18.34 -17.61
C ARG A 244 -10.19 19.81 -17.98
N GLN A 245 -11.28 20.19 -18.64
CA GLN A 245 -11.58 21.57 -19.00
C GLN A 245 -12.09 22.33 -17.78
N MET A 246 -11.71 23.61 -17.69
CA MET A 246 -12.04 24.48 -16.57
C MET A 246 -12.63 25.79 -17.06
N ASP A 247 -13.72 26.23 -16.44
CA ASP A 247 -14.24 27.58 -16.61
C ASP A 247 -13.72 28.45 -15.45
N LEU A 248 -12.59 29.13 -15.67
CA LEU A 248 -11.98 30.00 -14.65
C LEU A 248 -12.78 31.29 -14.39
N SER A 249 -13.87 31.53 -15.12
CA SER A 249 -14.81 32.61 -14.78
C SER A 249 -15.78 32.19 -13.66
N ASP A 250 -15.88 30.90 -13.36
CA ASP A 250 -16.62 30.35 -12.24
C ASP A 250 -15.69 29.95 -11.08
N PRO A 251 -15.36 30.89 -10.17
CA PRO A 251 -14.55 30.58 -9.00
C PRO A 251 -15.28 29.69 -7.98
N THR A 252 -16.59 29.46 -8.16
CA THR A 252 -17.36 28.58 -7.27
C THR A 252 -17.10 27.10 -7.57
N THR A 253 -16.68 26.79 -8.80
CA THR A 253 -16.36 25.43 -9.26
C THR A 253 -14.88 25.22 -9.55
N TYR A 254 -14.16 26.24 -10.03
CA TYR A 254 -12.77 26.10 -10.46
C TYR A 254 -11.86 27.13 -9.80
N LEU A 255 -10.69 26.68 -9.36
CA LEU A 255 -9.58 27.54 -8.92
C LEU A 255 -8.30 27.10 -9.64
N ALA A 256 -7.40 28.02 -9.96
CA ALA A 256 -6.13 27.66 -10.59
C ALA A 256 -5.06 28.73 -10.36
N SER A 257 -3.80 28.35 -10.54
CA SER A 257 -2.69 29.30 -10.53
C SER A 257 -2.78 30.25 -11.72
N ALA A 258 -2.36 31.51 -11.54
CA ALA A 258 -2.41 32.53 -12.59
C ALA A 258 -1.59 32.16 -13.85
N ASN A 259 -0.60 31.26 -13.72
CA ASN A 259 0.25 30.78 -14.81
C ASN A 259 -0.27 29.50 -15.51
N VAL A 260 -1.45 28.98 -15.15
CA VAL A 260 -1.97 27.68 -15.65
C VAL A 260 -2.11 27.62 -17.17
N HIS A 261 -2.43 28.73 -17.84
CA HIS A 261 -2.51 28.77 -19.30
C HIS A 261 -1.18 29.18 -19.95
N SER A 262 -0.49 30.16 -19.37
CA SER A 262 0.72 30.73 -19.96
C SER A 262 1.86 29.72 -19.98
N PHE A 263 2.01 28.92 -18.92
CA PHE A 263 3.07 27.92 -18.87
C PHE A 263 2.84 26.78 -19.86
N ALA A 264 1.60 26.26 -19.97
CA ALA A 264 1.29 25.23 -20.97
C ALA A 264 1.54 25.73 -22.41
N LYS A 265 1.27 27.01 -22.68
CA LYS A 265 1.53 27.65 -23.96
C LYS A 265 3.03 27.80 -24.24
N GLU A 266 3.80 28.24 -23.24
CA GLU A 266 5.27 28.38 -23.34
C GLU A 266 5.93 27.02 -23.64
N MET A 267 5.47 25.96 -22.97
CA MET A 267 5.98 24.60 -23.18
C MET A 267 5.49 23.94 -24.48
N GLY A 268 4.59 24.60 -25.23
CA GLY A 268 4.01 24.06 -26.46
C GLY A 268 3.02 22.90 -26.24
N TRP A 269 2.58 22.66 -25.00
CA TRP A 269 1.64 21.60 -24.65
C TRP A 269 0.19 21.95 -24.98
N TRP A 270 -0.12 23.24 -25.07
CA TRP A 270 -1.43 23.72 -25.48
C TRP A 270 -1.34 25.06 -26.22
N HIS A 271 -2.28 25.33 -27.12
CA HIS A 271 -2.47 26.65 -27.72
C HIS A 271 -3.98 26.91 -27.88
N PRO A 272 -4.50 28.12 -27.61
CA PRO A 272 -5.93 28.44 -27.77
C PRO A 272 -6.52 28.13 -29.15
N LYS A 273 -5.66 28.08 -30.18
CA LYS A 273 -6.03 27.77 -31.57
C LYS A 273 -6.35 26.29 -31.80
N HIS A 274 -5.96 25.42 -30.87
CA HIS A 274 -6.16 23.96 -30.94
C HIS A 274 -7.39 23.50 -30.14
N GLY A 275 -8.13 24.43 -29.51
CA GLY A 275 -9.32 24.13 -28.73
C GLY A 275 -9.25 24.61 -27.28
N PRO A 276 -10.26 24.25 -26.46
CA PRO A 276 -10.30 24.61 -25.04
C PRO A 276 -9.09 24.05 -24.28
N PHE A 277 -8.76 24.70 -23.15
CA PHE A 277 -7.70 24.22 -22.28
C PHE A 277 -8.18 22.99 -21.49
N ASP A 278 -7.41 21.90 -21.53
CA ASP A 278 -7.60 20.68 -20.74
C ASP A 278 -6.36 20.49 -19.86
N PHE A 279 -6.51 20.62 -18.54
CA PHE A 279 -5.39 20.61 -17.60
C PHE A 279 -4.65 19.28 -17.60
N THR A 280 -5.38 18.15 -17.49
CA THR A 280 -4.79 16.81 -17.56
C THR A 280 -4.07 16.58 -18.89
N ALA A 281 -4.62 17.01 -20.02
CA ALA A 281 -3.95 16.84 -21.32
C ALA A 281 -2.67 17.68 -21.43
N ALA A 282 -2.71 18.91 -20.91
CA ALA A 282 -1.57 19.82 -20.90
C ALA A 282 -0.44 19.32 -20.01
N TYR A 283 -0.76 18.85 -18.80
CA TYR A 283 0.22 18.65 -17.72
C TYR A 283 0.43 17.21 -17.27
N GLY A 284 -0.55 16.32 -17.46
CA GLY A 284 -0.42 14.91 -17.12
C GLY A 284 0.60 14.20 -18.01
N TYR A 285 1.37 13.29 -17.43
CA TYR A 285 2.38 12.51 -18.16
C TYR A 285 1.88 11.09 -18.38
N GLU A 286 2.12 10.55 -19.58
CA GLU A 286 2.11 9.12 -19.85
C GLU A 286 3.37 8.75 -20.64
N LYS A 287 3.95 7.58 -20.37
CA LYS A 287 5.02 7.04 -21.21
C LYS A 287 4.39 6.59 -22.53
N PRO A 288 4.83 7.10 -23.69
CA PRO A 288 4.26 6.72 -24.98
C PRO A 288 4.23 5.21 -25.19
N SER A 289 3.10 4.70 -25.68
CA SER A 289 2.89 3.27 -25.99
C SER A 289 3.08 2.31 -24.80
N SER A 290 3.00 2.80 -23.56
CA SER A 290 3.04 1.96 -22.36
C SER A 290 1.63 1.69 -21.82
N PRO A 291 1.23 0.42 -21.61
CA PRO A 291 -0.06 0.09 -21.01
C PRO A 291 -0.11 0.33 -19.50
N LEU A 292 1.04 0.62 -18.86
CA LEU A 292 1.13 0.68 -17.41
C LEU A 292 0.22 1.77 -16.84
N LEU A 293 0.46 3.05 -17.14
CA LEU A 293 -0.36 4.13 -16.58
C LEU A 293 -1.84 4.01 -16.95
N PRO A 294 -2.22 3.72 -18.21
CA PRO A 294 -3.62 3.58 -18.58
C PRO A 294 -4.38 2.55 -17.75
N LEU A 295 -3.80 1.37 -17.53
CA LEU A 295 -4.44 0.33 -16.73
C LEU A 295 -4.33 0.62 -15.22
N TYR A 296 -3.17 1.10 -14.78
CA TYR A 296 -2.88 1.38 -13.37
C TYR A 296 -3.81 2.44 -12.75
N VAL A 297 -4.13 3.48 -13.52
CA VAL A 297 -5.07 4.54 -13.13
C VAL A 297 -6.50 4.15 -13.52
N GLY A 298 -6.69 3.80 -14.79
CA GLY A 298 -8.00 3.63 -15.39
C GLY A 298 -8.81 2.49 -14.79
N ARG A 299 -8.17 1.38 -14.40
CA ARG A 299 -8.88 0.25 -13.80
C ARG A 299 -9.49 0.58 -12.45
N ARG A 300 -8.77 1.33 -11.60
CA ARG A 300 -9.27 1.77 -10.29
C ARG A 300 -10.39 2.80 -10.44
N LEU A 301 -10.22 3.80 -11.31
CA LEU A 301 -11.26 4.79 -11.59
C LEU A 301 -12.55 4.11 -12.09
N TRP A 302 -12.42 3.20 -13.05
CA TRP A 302 -13.53 2.39 -13.54
C TRP A 302 -14.21 1.64 -12.41
N ARG A 303 -13.46 0.87 -11.62
CA ARG A 303 -14.05 0.03 -10.56
C ARG A 303 -14.81 0.84 -9.51
N ILE A 304 -14.28 2.01 -9.14
CA ILE A 304 -14.95 2.90 -8.19
C ILE A 304 -16.31 3.37 -8.75
N PHE A 305 -16.35 3.76 -10.03
CA PHE A 305 -17.59 4.18 -10.66
C PHE A 305 -18.54 3.01 -10.99
N ASP A 306 -18.02 1.83 -11.33
CA ASP A 306 -18.79 0.61 -11.56
C ASP A 306 -19.51 0.14 -10.29
N VAL A 307 -18.87 0.25 -9.13
CA VAL A 307 -19.47 -0.13 -7.84
C VAL A 307 -20.58 0.84 -7.42
N PHE A 308 -20.37 2.15 -7.60
CA PHE A 308 -21.31 3.15 -7.07
C PHE A 308 -22.31 3.68 -8.09
N ALA A 309 -22.01 3.61 -9.39
CA ALA A 309 -22.86 4.06 -10.48
C ALA A 309 -22.90 3.01 -11.63
N PRO A 310 -23.24 1.73 -11.34
CA PRO A 310 -23.28 0.68 -12.36
C PRO A 310 -24.25 0.98 -13.51
N SER A 311 -25.27 1.83 -13.29
CA SER A 311 -26.19 2.28 -14.34
C SER A 311 -25.50 2.98 -15.52
N LEU A 312 -24.30 3.54 -15.31
CA LEU A 312 -23.51 4.19 -16.36
C LEU A 312 -22.88 3.20 -17.33
N GLN A 313 -22.71 1.93 -16.93
CA GLN A 313 -22.12 0.87 -17.75
C GLN A 313 -20.79 1.30 -18.40
N LEU A 314 -19.92 1.95 -17.62
CA LEU A 314 -18.62 2.41 -18.11
C LEU A 314 -17.77 1.21 -18.54
N GLU A 315 -17.16 1.31 -19.72
CA GLU A 315 -16.35 0.21 -20.27
C GLU A 315 -14.94 0.22 -19.64
N PRO A 316 -14.52 -0.88 -18.98
CA PRO A 316 -13.19 -0.97 -18.38
C PRO A 316 -12.05 -0.85 -19.38
N GLU A 317 -12.27 -1.20 -20.65
CA GLU A 317 -11.30 -1.19 -21.74
C GLU A 317 -10.88 0.23 -22.14
N HIS A 318 -11.66 1.26 -21.81
CA HIS A 318 -11.31 2.65 -22.10
C HIS A 318 -10.02 3.10 -21.39
N ALA A 319 -9.69 2.50 -20.25
CA ALA A 319 -8.50 2.82 -19.46
C ALA A 319 -8.38 4.34 -19.16
N TYR A 320 -7.21 4.81 -18.72
CA TYR A 320 -6.94 6.23 -18.48
C TYR A 320 -5.95 6.79 -19.50
N HIS A 321 -6.26 7.96 -20.06
CA HIS A 321 -5.36 8.68 -20.97
C HIS A 321 -5.32 10.17 -20.64
N PRO A 322 -4.15 10.77 -20.41
CA PRO A 322 -4.07 12.20 -20.15
C PRO A 322 -4.64 13.03 -21.32
N THR A 323 -4.42 12.61 -22.56
CA THR A 323 -4.81 13.37 -23.76
C THR A 323 -6.22 13.07 -24.27
N LEU A 324 -6.89 12.04 -23.73
CA LEU A 324 -8.24 11.62 -24.13
C LEU A 324 -9.12 11.45 -22.88
N PRO A 325 -10.25 12.16 -22.75
CA PRO A 325 -11.13 12.03 -21.60
C PRO A 325 -11.94 10.72 -21.68
N THR A 326 -11.49 9.68 -20.98
CA THR A 326 -12.11 8.34 -20.99
C THR A 326 -13.16 8.13 -19.91
N TYR A 327 -12.94 8.71 -18.73
CA TYR A 327 -13.88 8.69 -17.60
C TYR A 327 -14.24 10.11 -17.17
N PRO A 328 -15.46 10.34 -16.65
CA PRO A 328 -15.87 11.64 -16.14
C PRO A 328 -15.08 12.01 -14.87
N PHE A 329 -14.97 13.32 -14.60
CA PHE A 329 -14.36 13.83 -13.36
C PHE A 329 -15.05 13.30 -12.09
N SER A 330 -16.38 13.19 -12.15
CA SER A 330 -17.23 12.74 -11.04
C SER A 330 -18.52 12.14 -11.59
N VAL A 331 -19.19 11.28 -10.80
CA VAL A 331 -20.47 10.66 -11.16
C VAL A 331 -21.45 10.77 -10.01
N ARG A 332 -22.75 10.88 -10.32
CA ARG A 332 -23.81 10.67 -9.31
C ARG A 332 -23.89 9.17 -9.02
N PRO A 333 -23.79 8.72 -7.76
CA PRO A 333 -23.99 7.32 -7.45
C PRO A 333 -25.47 6.94 -7.61
N ASP A 334 -25.74 5.69 -8.00
CA ASP A 334 -27.10 5.16 -8.21
C ASP A 334 -27.92 5.15 -6.91
N LYS A 335 -27.22 5.07 -5.78
CA LYS A 335 -27.76 5.17 -4.42
C LYS A 335 -26.83 6.02 -3.58
N LYS A 336 -27.40 6.69 -2.58
CA LYS A 336 -26.60 7.37 -1.57
C LYS A 336 -25.67 6.39 -0.87
N ILE A 337 -24.45 6.82 -0.59
CA ILE A 337 -23.40 5.97 0.00
C ILE A 337 -23.12 6.34 1.46
N SER A 338 -22.70 5.35 2.24
CA SER A 338 -22.26 5.51 3.62
C SER A 338 -20.73 5.48 3.72
N ALA A 339 -20.19 5.90 4.86
CA ALA A 339 -18.76 5.73 5.15
C ALA A 339 -18.35 4.23 5.12
N LYS A 340 -19.24 3.32 5.55
CA LYS A 340 -19.01 1.86 5.50
C LYS A 340 -18.89 1.35 4.06
N ASP A 341 -19.66 1.90 3.12
CA ASP A 341 -19.57 1.51 1.71
C ASP A 341 -18.20 1.88 1.13
N VAL A 342 -17.69 3.08 1.46
CA VAL A 342 -16.33 3.50 1.06
C VAL A 342 -15.28 2.59 1.69
N MET A 343 -15.36 2.33 3.02
CA MET A 343 -14.44 1.40 3.70
C MET A 343 -14.45 0.01 3.07
N THR A 344 -15.61 -0.47 2.61
CA THR A 344 -15.75 -1.76 1.94
C THR A 344 -15.05 -1.75 0.60
N LEU A 345 -15.26 -0.72 -0.23
CA LEU A 345 -14.59 -0.58 -1.52
C LEU A 345 -13.07 -0.42 -1.39
N LEU A 346 -12.57 0.19 -0.32
CA LEU A 346 -11.13 0.27 -0.09
C LEU A 346 -10.47 -1.12 0.02
N ARG A 347 -11.24 -2.19 0.26
CA ARG A 347 -10.77 -3.59 0.37
C ARG A 347 -10.71 -4.33 -0.97
N ASP A 348 -11.17 -3.71 -2.05
CA ASP A 348 -11.44 -4.36 -3.34
C ASP A 348 -10.15 -4.69 -4.12
N HIS A 349 -10.16 -5.88 -4.72
CA HIS A 349 -9.18 -6.41 -5.67
C HIS A 349 -9.85 -6.85 -6.98
N TYR A 350 -10.90 -6.14 -7.38
CA TYR A 350 -11.73 -6.37 -8.56
C TYR A 350 -12.56 -7.66 -8.51
N GLU A 351 -12.94 -8.12 -7.32
CA GLU A 351 -13.68 -9.37 -7.13
C GLU A 351 -14.97 -9.39 -7.97
N GLY A 352 -15.21 -10.52 -8.65
CA GLY A 352 -16.38 -10.73 -9.50
C GLY A 352 -16.30 -10.12 -10.90
N THR A 353 -15.15 -9.58 -11.29
CA THR A 353 -14.90 -9.02 -12.64
C THR A 353 -13.88 -9.88 -13.41
N PRO A 354 -13.69 -9.66 -14.73
CA PRO A 354 -12.59 -10.29 -15.47
C PRO A 354 -11.17 -9.94 -14.95
N PHE A 355 -11.05 -8.94 -14.07
CA PHE A 355 -9.79 -8.43 -13.51
C PHE A 355 -9.52 -8.91 -12.08
N ASP A 356 -10.36 -9.82 -11.56
CA ASP A 356 -10.32 -10.33 -10.19
C ASP A 356 -8.94 -10.95 -9.86
N LEU A 357 -8.22 -10.31 -8.95
CA LEU A 357 -6.88 -10.74 -8.54
C LEU A 357 -6.89 -11.99 -7.64
N THR A 358 -8.04 -12.45 -7.17
CA THR A 358 -8.15 -13.69 -6.39
C THR A 358 -8.19 -14.94 -7.27
N GLN A 359 -8.24 -14.77 -8.59
CA GLN A 359 -8.42 -15.85 -9.56
C GLN A 359 -7.17 -16.15 -10.38
N GLY A 360 -7.17 -17.35 -10.99
CA GLY A 360 -6.17 -17.77 -11.97
C GLY A 360 -4.83 -18.20 -11.38
N LEU A 361 -3.88 -18.47 -12.28
CA LEU A 361 -2.55 -18.96 -11.94
C LEU A 361 -1.77 -17.97 -11.07
N ASP A 362 -1.92 -16.68 -11.35
CA ASP A 362 -1.18 -15.61 -10.67
C ASP A 362 -1.59 -15.43 -9.20
N ALA A 363 -2.80 -15.87 -8.82
CA ALA A 363 -3.27 -15.86 -7.44
C ALA A 363 -2.78 -17.10 -6.64
N GLY A 364 -2.06 -18.01 -7.30
CA GLY A 364 -1.62 -19.27 -6.71
C GLY A 364 -2.78 -20.23 -6.37
N PRO A 365 -2.51 -21.32 -5.65
CA PRO A 365 -3.52 -22.34 -5.34
C PRO A 365 -4.57 -21.86 -4.33
N PHE A 366 -4.35 -20.73 -3.67
CA PHE A 366 -5.20 -20.27 -2.57
C PHE A 366 -5.81 -18.90 -2.81
N GLY A 367 -5.70 -18.34 -4.03
CA GLY A 367 -6.40 -17.12 -4.41
C GLY A 367 -5.88 -15.84 -3.75
N ASN A 368 -4.57 -15.76 -3.47
CA ASN A 368 -3.97 -14.57 -2.87
C ASN A 368 -3.99 -13.40 -3.88
N PRO A 369 -4.59 -12.24 -3.58
CA PRO A 369 -4.67 -11.11 -4.51
C PRO A 369 -3.38 -10.28 -4.59
N ASN A 370 -2.44 -10.45 -3.67
CA ASN A 370 -1.21 -9.65 -3.65
C ASN A 370 -0.27 -10.04 -4.80
N ARG A 371 0.43 -9.03 -5.36
CA ARG A 371 1.32 -9.18 -6.52
C ARG A 371 2.64 -8.48 -6.26
N ASN A 372 3.73 -9.25 -6.27
CA ASN A 372 5.09 -8.72 -6.18
C ASN A 372 5.77 -8.77 -7.56
N GLY A 373 6.13 -7.60 -8.09
CA GLY A 373 6.55 -7.39 -9.47
C GLY A 373 7.95 -7.93 -9.82
N GLY A 374 8.19 -8.11 -11.13
CA GLY A 374 9.50 -8.48 -11.68
C GLY A 374 10.50 -7.33 -11.84
N ALA A 375 10.18 -6.12 -11.34
CA ALA A 375 10.98 -4.91 -11.56
C ALA A 375 12.43 -5.05 -11.07
N THR A 376 12.65 -5.72 -9.93
CA THR A 376 14.00 -6.03 -9.38
C THR A 376 14.84 -6.88 -10.33
N TYR A 377 14.20 -7.67 -11.19
CA TYR A 377 14.84 -8.52 -12.17
C TYR A 377 14.85 -7.94 -13.59
N ASN A 378 14.44 -6.67 -13.74
CA ASN A 378 14.31 -5.99 -15.04
C ASN A 378 13.43 -6.77 -16.03
N ILE A 379 12.36 -7.41 -15.52
CA ILE A 379 11.36 -8.08 -16.35
C ILE A 379 10.25 -7.07 -16.64
N GLU A 380 10.04 -6.80 -17.93
CA GLU A 380 8.94 -5.96 -18.39
C GLU A 380 7.59 -6.69 -18.27
N GLY A 381 6.59 -6.00 -17.74
CA GLY A 381 5.24 -6.54 -17.52
C GLY A 381 4.54 -5.82 -16.38
N GLY A 382 3.31 -6.23 -16.09
CA GLY A 382 2.52 -5.71 -15.00
C GLY A 382 1.22 -6.48 -14.81
N TRP A 383 0.66 -6.37 -13.61
CA TRP A 383 -0.69 -6.83 -13.29
C TRP A 383 -1.59 -5.62 -13.04
N GLU A 384 -2.89 -5.88 -12.94
CA GLU A 384 -3.85 -4.89 -12.49
C GLU A 384 -3.49 -4.39 -11.08
N ARG A 385 -3.66 -3.09 -10.87
CA ARG A 385 -3.43 -2.44 -9.59
C ARG A 385 -4.75 -2.39 -8.83
N ALA A 386 -4.95 -3.28 -7.86
CA ALA A 386 -6.11 -3.25 -6.96
C ALA A 386 -6.15 -1.98 -6.09
N ILE A 387 -7.27 -1.70 -5.41
CA ILE A 387 -7.36 -0.58 -4.46
C ILE A 387 -6.60 -0.96 -3.18
N SER A 388 -6.93 -2.12 -2.62
CA SER A 388 -6.21 -2.74 -1.51
C SER A 388 -5.03 -3.57 -2.02
N LEU A 389 -3.92 -3.59 -1.29
CA LEU A 389 -2.73 -4.38 -1.60
C LEU A 389 -1.74 -4.43 -0.44
N ASP A 390 -0.79 -5.36 -0.52
CA ASP A 390 0.28 -5.65 0.44
C ASP A 390 1.09 -4.44 0.93
N ARG A 391 1.32 -3.43 0.09
CA ARG A 391 2.13 -2.25 0.42
C ARG A 391 1.34 -1.09 1.06
N THR A 392 0.03 -1.23 1.28
CA THR A 392 -0.72 -0.21 2.01
C THR A 392 -0.28 -0.18 3.47
N ILE A 393 0.14 0.98 3.94
CA ILE A 393 0.61 1.17 5.31
C ILE A 393 -0.50 1.60 6.26
N PHE A 394 -1.40 2.45 5.77
CA PHE A 394 -2.63 2.84 6.46
C PHE A 394 -3.68 3.24 5.44
N SER A 395 -4.92 3.30 5.89
CA SER A 395 -6.03 3.84 5.12
C SER A 395 -7.01 4.53 6.04
N PHE A 396 -7.80 5.46 5.51
CA PHE A 396 -8.84 6.11 6.29
C PHE A 396 -10.03 6.55 5.44
N VAL A 397 -11.12 6.81 6.14
CA VAL A 397 -12.26 7.60 5.66
C VAL A 397 -12.51 8.72 6.65
N HIS A 398 -12.34 9.96 6.24
CA HIS A 398 -12.85 11.12 6.95
C HIS A 398 -14.33 11.26 6.67
N GLN A 399 -15.10 11.47 7.74
CA GLN A 399 -16.52 11.76 7.68
C GLN A 399 -16.75 13.10 8.37
N VAL A 400 -17.22 14.07 7.61
CA VAL A 400 -17.39 15.46 8.04
C VAL A 400 -18.87 15.80 8.03
N ARG A 401 -19.44 16.05 9.21
CA ARG A 401 -20.85 16.41 9.42
C ARG A 401 -20.94 17.82 9.99
N GLY A 402 -21.00 18.79 9.10
CA GLY A 402 -20.92 20.21 9.47
C GLY A 402 -22.14 20.77 10.20
N ASP A 403 -23.24 20.01 10.26
CA ASP A 403 -24.42 20.31 11.07
C ASP A 403 -24.24 19.94 12.55
N LEU A 404 -23.16 19.23 12.90
CA LEU A 404 -22.82 18.83 14.27
C LEU A 404 -21.64 19.63 14.82
N PRO A 405 -21.52 19.77 16.17
CA PRO A 405 -20.33 20.36 16.80
C PRO A 405 -19.05 19.68 16.33
N ASP A 406 -17.95 20.42 16.18
CA ASP A 406 -16.71 19.89 15.56
C ASP A 406 -16.22 18.59 16.21
N ALA A 407 -16.30 18.48 17.54
CA ALA A 407 -15.93 17.26 18.28
C ALA A 407 -16.73 16.01 17.88
N ILE A 408 -17.97 16.17 17.42
CA ILE A 408 -18.88 15.09 17.03
C ILE A 408 -18.93 14.94 15.50
N GLY A 409 -18.84 16.05 14.77
CA GLY A 409 -19.04 16.11 13.34
C GLY A 409 -17.90 15.51 12.54
N GLY A 410 -16.66 15.72 12.98
CA GLY A 410 -15.46 15.24 12.29
C GLY A 410 -14.95 13.92 12.86
N VAL A 411 -14.93 12.89 12.02
CA VAL A 411 -14.44 11.55 12.38
C VAL A 411 -13.42 11.08 11.37
N THR A 412 -12.29 10.59 11.85
CA THR A 412 -11.36 9.77 11.08
C THR A 412 -11.60 8.32 11.41
N TRP A 413 -12.17 7.57 10.47
CA TRP A 413 -12.20 6.12 10.52
C TRP A 413 -10.85 5.62 10.02
N PHE A 414 -9.96 5.24 10.94
CA PHE A 414 -8.55 4.96 10.65
C PHE A 414 -8.25 3.47 10.70
N GLY A 415 -7.57 2.94 9.68
CA GLY A 415 -7.13 1.55 9.58
C GLY A 415 -5.62 1.47 9.34
N LEU A 416 -4.94 0.57 10.04
CA LEU A 416 -3.52 0.28 9.83
C LEU A 416 -3.36 -0.96 8.94
N SER A 417 -2.30 -0.97 8.14
CA SER A 417 -2.03 -1.99 7.11
C SER A 417 -3.09 -2.01 5.99
N ALA A 418 -3.07 -3.05 5.16
CA ALA A 418 -3.93 -3.18 3.99
C ALA A 418 -5.42 -3.31 4.37
N PRO A 419 -6.33 -2.57 3.69
CA PRO A 419 -7.73 -2.48 4.06
C PRO A 419 -8.45 -3.82 4.16
N HIS A 420 -8.08 -4.78 3.30
CA HIS A 420 -8.71 -6.10 3.27
C HIS A 420 -8.55 -6.90 4.56
N GLY A 421 -7.53 -6.64 5.39
CA GLY A 421 -7.36 -7.24 6.72
C GLY A 421 -7.45 -6.26 7.87
N THR A 422 -8.09 -5.09 7.69
CA THR A 422 -8.15 -4.03 8.70
C THR A 422 -9.59 -3.69 9.15
N VAL A 423 -9.68 -3.18 10.37
CA VAL A 423 -10.89 -2.55 10.93
C VAL A 423 -10.61 -1.06 11.06
N PHE A 424 -11.52 -0.24 10.53
CA PHE A 424 -11.40 1.21 10.66
C PHE A 424 -11.97 1.65 12.02
N VAL A 425 -11.08 2.00 12.96
CA VAL A 425 -11.46 2.51 14.28
C VAL A 425 -11.76 4.01 14.22
N PRO A 426 -12.79 4.51 14.91
CA PRO A 426 -13.18 5.92 14.84
C PRO A 426 -12.34 6.78 15.77
N PHE A 427 -11.93 7.95 15.28
CA PHE A 427 -11.22 8.97 16.04
C PHE A 427 -11.88 10.33 15.80
N SER A 428 -12.34 10.99 16.86
CA SER A 428 -12.87 12.37 16.75
C SER A 428 -11.75 13.31 16.31
N CYS A 429 -12.02 14.25 15.41
CA CYS A 429 -11.02 15.25 15.01
C CYS A 429 -10.60 16.18 16.17
N ALA A 430 -11.39 16.25 17.24
CA ALA A 430 -11.11 17.08 18.42
C ALA A 430 -10.34 16.33 19.53
N GLN A 431 -10.18 15.00 19.44
CA GLN A 431 -9.45 14.26 20.46
C GLN A 431 -7.97 14.70 20.47
N SER A 432 -7.35 14.74 21.63
CA SER A 432 -5.96 15.15 21.85
C SER A 432 -4.98 13.98 21.87
N THR A 433 -5.46 12.77 22.12
CA THR A 433 -4.62 11.57 22.18
C THR A 433 -5.19 10.41 21.37
N VAL A 434 -4.32 9.45 21.07
CA VAL A 434 -4.66 8.13 20.50
C VAL A 434 -4.08 7.06 21.44
N PRO A 435 -4.52 5.79 21.35
CA PRO A 435 -3.94 4.74 22.18
C PRO A 435 -2.45 4.55 21.89
N ASN A 436 -1.69 4.15 22.91
CA ASN A 436 -0.23 4.00 22.79
C ASN A 436 0.16 3.03 21.66
N SER A 437 -0.64 2.00 21.41
CA SER A 437 -0.41 1.02 20.33
C SER A 437 -0.33 1.64 18.92
N PHE A 438 -0.95 2.80 18.72
CA PHE A 438 -0.89 3.59 17.47
C PHE A 438 0.33 4.53 17.40
N LEU A 439 1.13 4.62 18.46
CA LEU A 439 2.37 5.41 18.55
C LEU A 439 3.64 4.54 18.55
N MET A 440 3.48 3.21 18.61
CA MET A 440 4.59 2.26 18.76
C MET A 440 5.05 1.59 17.46
N GLY A 441 4.35 1.84 16.35
CA GLY A 441 4.59 1.15 15.08
C GLY A 441 6.01 1.32 14.53
N ARG A 442 6.75 0.21 14.42
CA ARG A 442 8.04 0.11 13.70
C ARG A 442 8.04 -1.09 12.77
N GLN A 443 8.07 -0.86 11.46
CA GLN A 443 7.98 -1.92 10.45
C GLN A 443 9.13 -2.94 10.51
N SER A 444 10.29 -2.56 11.03
CA SER A 444 11.47 -3.42 11.13
C SER A 444 11.56 -4.21 12.45
N GLN A 445 10.67 -3.96 13.41
CA GLN A 445 10.74 -4.54 14.76
C GLN A 445 9.38 -5.06 15.17
N PHE A 446 9.18 -6.38 15.08
CA PHE A 446 7.96 -7.03 15.56
C PHE A 446 7.71 -6.70 17.03
N SER A 447 6.49 -6.27 17.35
CA SER A 447 6.05 -6.03 18.72
C SER A 447 4.55 -6.26 18.82
N THR A 448 4.12 -7.00 19.84
CA THR A 448 2.71 -7.18 20.18
C THR A 448 2.07 -5.90 20.75
N ASP A 449 2.88 -4.92 21.16
CA ASP A 449 2.39 -3.64 21.66
C ASP A 449 1.98 -2.70 20.52
N SER A 450 2.32 -3.03 19.27
CA SER A 450 2.04 -2.21 18.09
C SER A 450 0.73 -2.61 17.42
N ALA A 451 -0.19 -1.65 17.28
CA ALA A 451 -1.42 -1.83 16.51
C ALA A 451 -1.11 -2.19 15.05
N TRP A 452 -0.09 -1.59 14.45
CA TRP A 452 0.31 -1.90 13.08
C TRP A 452 0.70 -3.36 12.91
N TRP A 453 1.43 -3.93 13.87
CA TRP A 453 1.82 -5.34 13.81
C TRP A 453 0.65 -6.28 14.03
N ALA A 454 -0.35 -5.91 14.81
CA ALA A 454 -1.57 -6.70 14.97
C ALA A 454 -2.24 -6.91 13.60
N PHE A 455 -2.53 -5.81 12.90
CA PHE A 455 -3.17 -5.85 11.57
C PHE A 455 -2.27 -6.46 10.50
N GLN A 456 -0.99 -6.04 10.45
CA GLN A 456 -0.06 -6.53 9.45
C GLN A 456 0.19 -8.03 9.58
N PHE A 457 0.31 -8.56 10.80
CA PHE A 457 0.51 -9.99 11.02
C PHE A 457 -0.64 -10.80 10.44
N VAL A 458 -1.89 -10.41 10.71
CA VAL A 458 -3.07 -11.07 10.11
C VAL A 458 -3.03 -10.99 8.59
N ASN A 459 -2.75 -9.80 8.03
CA ASN A 459 -2.62 -9.58 6.59
C ASN A 459 -1.56 -10.48 5.93
N ASN A 460 -0.42 -10.67 6.58
CA ASN A 460 0.65 -11.54 6.08
C ASN A 460 0.33 -13.01 6.26
N TRP A 461 -0.17 -13.40 7.44
CA TRP A 461 -0.45 -14.80 7.76
C TRP A 461 -1.53 -15.36 6.84
N MET A 462 -2.57 -14.57 6.57
CA MET A 462 -3.69 -15.04 5.75
C MET A 462 -3.33 -15.29 4.29
N GLN A 463 -2.24 -14.72 3.77
CA GLN A 463 -1.76 -14.98 2.42
C GLN A 463 -1.40 -16.45 2.18
N LEU A 464 -1.00 -17.18 3.23
CA LEU A 464 -0.62 -18.59 3.13
C LEU A 464 -1.77 -19.46 2.63
N ARG A 465 -3.01 -19.13 3.01
CA ARG A 465 -4.24 -19.90 2.72
C ARG A 465 -5.44 -18.96 2.54
N PHE A 466 -5.27 -17.94 1.69
CA PHE A 466 -6.19 -16.80 1.57
C PHE A 466 -7.66 -17.23 1.40
N ASN A 467 -7.96 -18.15 0.50
CA ASN A 467 -9.31 -18.65 0.23
C ASN A 467 -10.06 -19.23 1.45
N VAL A 468 -9.37 -19.73 2.47
CA VAL A 468 -10.00 -20.33 3.66
C VAL A 468 -9.83 -19.50 4.92
N MET A 469 -8.82 -18.63 5.00
CA MET A 469 -8.60 -17.73 6.13
C MET A 469 -9.35 -16.40 5.93
N TYR A 470 -9.35 -15.84 4.71
CA TYR A 470 -9.95 -14.54 4.42
C TYR A 470 -11.45 -14.46 4.74
N PRO A 471 -12.30 -15.48 4.46
CA PRO A 471 -13.72 -15.42 4.83
C PRO A 471 -13.96 -15.19 6.32
N GLU A 472 -13.16 -15.82 7.19
CA GLU A 472 -13.25 -15.65 8.65
C GLU A 472 -12.69 -14.30 9.10
N VAL A 473 -11.60 -13.84 8.48
CA VAL A 473 -11.08 -12.48 8.71
C VAL A 473 -12.12 -11.44 8.32
N LEU A 474 -12.75 -11.58 7.15
CA LEU A 474 -13.79 -10.68 6.67
C LEU A 474 -15.03 -10.68 7.58
N GLU A 475 -15.44 -11.84 8.10
CA GLU A 475 -16.50 -11.93 9.10
C GLU A 475 -16.15 -11.10 10.35
N LYS A 476 -14.92 -11.23 10.86
CA LYS A 476 -14.44 -10.44 12.00
C LYS A 476 -14.33 -8.96 11.68
N ILE A 477 -13.87 -8.59 10.49
CA ILE A 477 -13.88 -7.21 10.01
C ILE A 477 -15.29 -6.65 10.06
N ASN A 478 -16.27 -7.34 9.47
CA ASN A 478 -17.65 -6.87 9.42
C ASN A 478 -18.23 -6.70 10.83
N HIS A 479 -18.02 -7.67 11.71
CA HIS A 479 -18.46 -7.60 13.10
C HIS A 479 -17.91 -6.37 13.82
N TYR A 480 -16.59 -6.15 13.79
CA TYR A 480 -15.99 -5.01 14.48
C TYR A 480 -16.25 -3.68 13.76
N GLN A 481 -16.44 -3.68 12.44
CA GLN A 481 -16.78 -2.47 11.71
C GLN A 481 -18.20 -1.98 12.07
N ASP A 482 -19.16 -2.90 12.20
CA ASP A 482 -20.50 -2.59 12.68
C ASP A 482 -20.48 -2.13 14.14
N ALA A 483 -19.74 -2.82 15.01
CA ALA A 483 -19.56 -2.42 16.39
C ALA A 483 -18.92 -1.01 16.51
N ALA A 484 -17.96 -0.67 15.65
CA ALA A 484 -17.34 0.65 15.62
C ALA A 484 -18.35 1.76 15.28
N ILE A 485 -19.19 1.51 14.28
CA ILE A 485 -20.24 2.45 13.84
C ILE A 485 -21.28 2.65 14.95
N ASP A 486 -21.77 1.56 15.53
CA ASP A 486 -22.78 1.60 16.60
C ASP A 486 -22.24 2.25 17.88
N MET A 487 -21.00 1.91 18.26
CA MET A 487 -20.31 2.51 19.41
C MET A 487 -20.16 4.01 19.21
N TYR A 488 -19.68 4.46 18.05
CA TYR A 488 -19.50 5.88 17.79
C TYR A 488 -20.84 6.63 17.75
N ALA A 489 -21.87 6.07 17.10
CA ALA A 489 -23.20 6.67 17.07
C ALA A 489 -23.79 6.84 18.48
N THR A 490 -23.65 5.83 19.33
CA THR A 490 -24.08 5.88 20.74
C THR A 490 -23.28 6.91 21.53
N ALA A 491 -21.96 6.94 21.35
CA ALA A 491 -21.09 7.88 22.04
C ALA A 491 -21.36 9.34 21.60
N ALA A 492 -21.56 9.57 20.31
CA ALA A 492 -21.92 10.86 19.73
C ALA A 492 -23.27 11.37 20.24
N ALA A 493 -24.28 10.51 20.33
CA ALA A 493 -25.59 10.87 20.89
C ALA A 493 -25.49 11.30 22.36
N HIS A 494 -24.66 10.62 23.17
CA HIS A 494 -24.39 11.05 24.53
C HIS A 494 -23.59 12.36 24.58
N ALA A 495 -22.54 12.48 23.77
CA ALA A 495 -21.72 13.69 23.70
C ALA A 495 -22.56 14.92 23.35
N ALA A 496 -23.55 14.80 22.47
CA ALA A 496 -24.47 15.88 22.12
C ALA A 496 -25.31 16.41 23.30
N THR A 497 -25.39 15.68 24.42
CA THR A 497 -26.06 16.14 25.66
C THR A 497 -25.15 16.94 26.60
N LEU A 498 -23.83 16.90 26.37
CA LEU A 498 -22.83 17.61 27.18
C LEU A 498 -22.83 19.11 26.83
N GLN A 499 -22.37 19.93 27.76
CA GLN A 499 -22.55 21.38 27.67
C GLN A 499 -21.45 22.07 26.87
N THR A 500 -20.22 21.55 26.94
CA THR A 500 -19.05 22.19 26.33
C THR A 500 -18.38 21.31 25.27
N PRO A 501 -17.79 21.89 24.22
CA PRO A 501 -16.99 21.14 23.23
C PRO A 501 -15.85 20.32 23.85
N ALA A 502 -15.25 20.83 24.94
CA ALA A 502 -14.19 20.13 25.66
C ALA A 502 -14.70 18.84 26.33
N GLU A 503 -15.86 18.89 27.00
CA GLU A 503 -16.50 17.70 27.57
C GLU A 503 -16.88 16.68 26.48
N MET A 504 -17.40 17.14 25.34
CA MET A 504 -17.69 16.30 24.18
C MET A 504 -16.44 15.58 23.67
N ALA A 505 -15.35 16.32 23.47
CA ALA A 505 -14.09 15.78 22.98
C ALA A 505 -13.49 14.77 23.97
N THR A 506 -13.44 15.08 25.26
CA THR A 506 -12.92 14.16 26.30
C THR A 506 -13.76 12.88 26.41
N TYR A 507 -15.09 13.00 26.35
CA TYR A 507 -15.96 11.82 26.39
C TYR A 507 -15.75 10.92 25.17
N LEU A 508 -15.74 11.51 23.96
CA LEU A 508 -15.51 10.77 22.73
C LEU A 508 -14.13 10.12 22.72
N GLU A 509 -13.07 10.86 23.05
CA GLU A 509 -11.70 10.33 23.17
C GLU A 509 -11.64 9.11 24.08
N THR A 510 -12.30 9.17 25.24
CA THR A 510 -12.34 8.04 26.18
C THR A 510 -12.97 6.80 25.55
N LYS A 511 -14.06 6.98 24.80
CA LYS A 511 -14.79 5.87 24.16
C LYS A 511 -14.05 5.32 22.94
N THR A 512 -13.53 6.20 22.09
CA THR A 512 -12.81 5.82 20.87
C THR A 512 -11.49 5.14 21.19
N ASN A 513 -10.72 5.64 22.17
CA ASN A 513 -9.46 5.02 22.57
C ASN A 513 -9.68 3.63 23.19
N ALA A 514 -10.67 3.50 24.08
CA ALA A 514 -11.00 2.20 24.68
C ALA A 514 -11.43 1.16 23.63
N PHE A 515 -12.24 1.57 22.65
CA PHE A 515 -12.65 0.69 21.56
C PHE A 515 -11.47 0.31 20.66
N ALA A 516 -10.58 1.26 20.34
CA ALA A 516 -9.40 0.98 19.54
C ALA A 516 -8.45 -0.01 20.23
N ASP A 517 -8.24 0.10 21.54
CA ASP A 517 -7.48 -0.89 22.33
C ASP A 517 -8.13 -2.27 22.33
N GLU A 518 -9.46 -2.33 22.46
CA GLU A 518 -10.22 -3.58 22.38
C GLU A 518 -10.06 -4.25 21.00
N VAL A 519 -10.18 -3.49 19.91
CA VAL A 519 -9.99 -4.01 18.55
C VAL A 519 -8.58 -4.57 18.37
N VAL A 520 -7.54 -3.85 18.82
CA VAL A 520 -6.15 -4.32 18.72
C VAL A 520 -5.94 -5.62 19.50
N ALA A 521 -6.46 -5.71 20.74
CA ALA A 521 -6.38 -6.92 21.54
C ALA A 521 -7.07 -8.11 20.87
N ASN A 522 -8.26 -7.88 20.31
CA ASN A 522 -9.02 -8.90 19.59
C ASN A 522 -8.36 -9.29 18.26
N TRP A 523 -7.66 -8.38 17.59
CA TRP A 523 -6.92 -8.69 16.37
C TRP A 523 -5.73 -9.61 16.65
N TRP A 524 -5.06 -9.44 17.79
CA TRP A 524 -4.05 -10.40 18.25
C TRP A 524 -4.64 -11.77 18.60
N GLN A 525 -5.83 -11.81 19.21
CA GLN A 525 -6.52 -13.09 19.44
C GLN A 525 -6.86 -13.78 18.11
N LEU A 526 -7.34 -13.02 17.11
CA LEU A 526 -7.58 -13.52 15.76
C LEU A 526 -6.28 -14.04 15.13
N ALA A 527 -5.18 -13.31 15.25
CA ALA A 527 -3.88 -13.76 14.74
C ALA A 527 -3.49 -15.15 15.27
N TRP A 528 -3.57 -15.35 16.58
CA TRP A 528 -3.24 -16.65 17.19
C TRP A 528 -4.26 -17.74 16.87
N HIS A 529 -5.54 -17.36 16.71
CA HIS A 529 -6.57 -18.26 16.22
C HIS A 529 -6.26 -18.77 14.80
N LEU A 530 -5.85 -17.89 13.89
CA LEU A 530 -5.49 -18.28 12.52
C LEU A 530 -4.25 -19.18 12.49
N VAL A 531 -3.26 -18.92 13.35
CA VAL A 531 -2.06 -19.75 13.50
C VAL A 531 -2.42 -21.15 13.98
N SER A 532 -3.27 -21.27 14.99
CA SER A 532 -3.64 -22.58 15.55
C SER A 532 -4.60 -23.35 14.64
N LYS A 533 -5.60 -22.69 14.07
CA LYS A 533 -6.62 -23.34 13.24
C LYS A 533 -6.08 -23.80 11.90
N TYR A 534 -5.22 -23.04 11.25
CA TYR A 534 -4.73 -23.33 9.90
C TYR A 534 -3.24 -23.67 9.92
N ASN A 535 -2.91 -24.88 10.39
CA ASN A 535 -1.54 -25.34 10.58
C ASN A 535 -1.25 -26.60 9.76
N GLY A 536 -0.01 -26.74 9.27
CA GLY A 536 0.46 -27.99 8.65
C GLY A 536 -0.30 -28.44 7.39
N GLY A 537 -1.00 -27.54 6.69
CA GLY A 537 -1.85 -27.88 5.54
C GLY A 537 -3.24 -28.42 5.91
N ALA A 538 -3.58 -28.43 7.19
CA ALA A 538 -4.88 -28.84 7.70
C ALA A 538 -5.65 -27.67 8.31
N ILE A 539 -6.94 -27.91 8.55
CA ILE A 539 -7.83 -27.07 9.35
C ILE A 539 -8.16 -27.85 10.62
N THR A 540 -7.71 -27.35 11.77
CA THR A 540 -7.89 -27.95 13.09
C THR A 540 -8.90 -27.12 13.88
N VAL A 541 -10.03 -27.72 14.26
CA VAL A 541 -11.10 -27.05 15.03
C VAL A 541 -11.26 -27.60 16.46
N GLY A 542 -10.38 -28.53 16.86
CA GLY A 542 -10.40 -29.22 18.15
C GLY A 542 -9.35 -30.33 18.20
N GLU A 543 -9.29 -31.03 19.33
CA GLU A 543 -8.24 -32.03 19.63
C GLU A 543 -8.67 -33.48 19.34
N ASP A 544 -9.93 -33.71 18.99
CA ASP A 544 -10.37 -35.04 18.53
C ASP A 544 -9.78 -35.34 17.15
N PRO A 545 -9.39 -36.59 16.82
CA PRO A 545 -8.88 -36.95 15.51
C PRO A 545 -9.78 -36.54 14.33
N THR A 546 -11.09 -36.42 14.55
CA THR A 546 -12.06 -35.96 13.53
C THR A 546 -12.10 -34.44 13.36
N ASN A 547 -11.47 -33.68 14.25
CA ASN A 547 -11.43 -32.22 14.21
C ASN A 547 -10.27 -31.64 13.38
N GLN A 548 -9.44 -32.50 12.79
CA GLN A 548 -8.43 -32.09 11.81
C GLN A 548 -8.84 -32.54 10.41
N VAL A 549 -9.06 -31.57 9.52
CA VAL A 549 -9.38 -31.82 8.12
C VAL A 549 -8.20 -31.41 7.24
N SER A 550 -7.64 -32.36 6.50
CA SER A 550 -6.62 -32.05 5.48
C SER A 550 -7.23 -31.15 4.40
N SER A 551 -6.54 -30.06 4.08
CA SER A 551 -7.00 -29.10 3.08
C SER A 551 -5.98 -29.06 1.94
N PRO A 552 -6.11 -29.98 0.95
CA PRO A 552 -5.15 -30.14 -0.13
C PRO A 552 -5.18 -28.93 -1.08
N TYR A 553 -4.19 -28.88 -1.97
CA TYR A 553 -4.26 -27.96 -3.12
C TYR A 553 -5.53 -28.20 -3.95
N PRO A 554 -6.09 -27.17 -4.59
CA PRO A 554 -7.21 -27.36 -5.50
C PRO A 554 -6.85 -28.35 -6.60
N LYS A 555 -7.86 -29.12 -7.06
CA LYS A 555 -7.71 -30.14 -8.10
C LYS A 555 -6.96 -29.61 -9.33
N TRP A 556 -7.34 -28.43 -9.84
CA TRP A 556 -6.71 -27.84 -11.02
C TRP A 556 -5.20 -27.56 -10.84
N TRP A 557 -4.79 -27.15 -9.63
CA TRP A 557 -3.38 -26.89 -9.33
C TRP A 557 -2.60 -28.19 -9.31
N ILE A 558 -3.17 -29.22 -8.68
CA ILE A 558 -2.59 -30.57 -8.64
C ILE A 558 -2.40 -31.09 -10.08
N GLU A 559 -3.44 -31.00 -10.90
CA GLU A 559 -3.45 -31.45 -12.30
C GLU A 559 -2.46 -30.71 -13.19
N THR A 560 -2.18 -29.42 -12.89
CA THR A 560 -1.26 -28.59 -13.69
C THR A 560 0.19 -28.68 -13.20
N SER A 561 0.39 -29.03 -11.93
CA SER A 561 1.72 -29.14 -11.33
C SER A 561 2.44 -30.43 -11.72
N SER A 562 3.73 -30.51 -11.37
CA SER A 562 4.52 -31.74 -11.53
C SER A 562 3.97 -32.94 -10.75
N PHE A 563 3.04 -32.73 -9.80
CA PHE A 563 2.34 -33.81 -9.09
C PHE A 563 1.66 -34.77 -10.06
N ALA A 564 0.92 -34.25 -11.04
CA ALA A 564 0.19 -35.06 -12.02
C ALA A 564 1.12 -35.88 -12.93
N SER A 565 2.38 -35.46 -13.04
CA SER A 565 3.40 -36.13 -13.84
C SER A 565 4.37 -37.01 -13.05
N TRP A 566 4.30 -37.03 -11.71
CA TRP A 566 5.25 -37.76 -10.85
C TRP A 566 5.00 -39.28 -10.87
N PRO A 567 6.04 -40.13 -10.86
CA PRO A 567 7.48 -39.82 -10.85
C PRO A 567 8.07 -39.52 -12.23
N GLY A 568 7.26 -39.54 -13.29
CA GLY A 568 7.73 -39.30 -14.65
C GLY A 568 8.89 -40.23 -15.02
N THR A 569 9.98 -39.68 -15.54
CA THR A 569 11.20 -40.42 -15.88
C THR A 569 12.17 -40.59 -14.72
N SER A 570 11.86 -40.05 -13.52
CA SER A 570 12.75 -40.14 -12.36
C SER A 570 12.70 -41.49 -11.64
N TYR A 571 11.76 -42.36 -12.02
CA TYR A 571 11.65 -43.72 -11.50
C TYR A 571 11.71 -44.72 -12.64
N ILE A 572 12.65 -45.65 -12.55
CA ILE A 572 12.74 -46.79 -13.44
C ILE A 572 12.03 -47.95 -12.75
N LEU A 573 11.02 -48.52 -13.41
CA LEU A 573 10.35 -49.72 -12.92
C LEU A 573 11.38 -50.83 -12.67
N ILE A 574 11.19 -51.62 -11.62
CA ILE A 574 12.12 -52.70 -11.25
C ILE A 574 12.37 -53.66 -12.42
N SER A 575 11.37 -53.91 -13.27
CA SER A 575 11.51 -54.70 -14.50
C SER A 575 12.57 -54.14 -15.44
N ASP A 576 12.50 -52.84 -15.70
CA ASP A 576 13.34 -52.13 -16.65
C ASP A 576 14.74 -51.89 -16.07
N LEU A 577 14.80 -51.68 -14.75
CA LEU A 577 16.05 -51.57 -14.01
C LEU A 577 16.82 -52.90 -14.02
N ARG A 578 16.13 -54.04 -13.82
CA ARG A 578 16.74 -55.37 -13.94
C ARG A 578 17.26 -55.60 -15.34
N ALA A 579 16.49 -55.26 -16.38
CA ALA A 579 16.94 -55.38 -17.76
C ALA A 579 18.21 -54.55 -18.02
N LYS A 580 18.23 -53.27 -17.62
CA LYS A 580 19.41 -52.41 -17.75
C LYS A 580 20.63 -52.92 -17.00
N LEU A 581 20.48 -53.29 -15.72
CA LEU A 581 21.57 -53.84 -14.91
C LEU A 581 22.07 -55.18 -15.44
N SER A 582 21.18 -56.03 -15.97
CA SER A 582 21.57 -57.30 -16.59
C SER A 582 22.36 -57.10 -17.88
N ILE A 583 22.06 -56.06 -18.66
CA ILE A 583 22.84 -55.66 -19.84
C ILE A 583 24.22 -55.15 -19.42
N GLU A 584 24.31 -54.24 -18.43
CA GLU A 584 25.60 -53.75 -17.92
C GLU A 584 26.47 -54.87 -17.32
N LEU A 585 25.87 -55.78 -16.55
CA LEU A 585 26.55 -56.98 -16.03
C LEU A 585 27.07 -57.87 -17.17
N SER A 586 26.31 -58.00 -18.26
CA SER A 586 26.75 -58.77 -19.44
C SER A 586 27.93 -58.10 -20.16
N GLU A 587 27.92 -56.77 -20.32
CA GLU A 587 29.02 -56.02 -20.93
C GLU A 587 30.29 -56.04 -20.07
N HIS A 588 30.17 -55.89 -18.75
CA HIS A 588 31.30 -56.03 -17.82
C HIS A 588 31.82 -57.46 -17.74
N SER A 589 30.97 -58.48 -17.87
CA SER A 589 31.42 -59.87 -17.95
C SER A 589 32.21 -60.17 -19.24
N ALA A 590 31.85 -59.52 -20.37
CA ALA A 590 32.59 -59.64 -21.62
C ALA A 590 33.97 -58.95 -21.54
N ALA A 591 34.06 -57.78 -20.90
CA ALA A 591 35.33 -57.08 -20.69
C ALA A 591 36.23 -57.77 -19.63
N GLY A 592 35.66 -58.27 -18.54
CA GLY A 592 36.39 -59.01 -17.49
C GLY A 592 36.83 -60.40 -17.93
N GLY A 593 36.06 -61.08 -18.78
CA GLY A 593 36.41 -62.37 -19.37
C GLY A 593 37.71 -62.31 -20.16
N ALA A 594 37.92 -61.27 -20.97
CA ALA A 594 39.15 -61.10 -21.75
C ALA A 594 40.41 -60.90 -20.87
N ALA A 595 40.28 -60.25 -19.70
CA ALA A 595 41.40 -60.05 -18.78
C ALA A 595 41.70 -61.30 -17.92
N ILE A 596 40.67 -62.08 -17.56
CA ILE A 596 40.80 -63.25 -16.68
C ILE A 596 41.41 -64.46 -17.42
N TYR A 597 41.14 -64.63 -18.72
CA TYR A 597 41.80 -65.68 -19.52
C TYR A 597 43.30 -65.42 -19.79
N GLY A 598 43.75 -64.16 -19.73
CA GLY A 598 45.17 -63.80 -19.83
C GLY A 598 45.98 -64.10 -18.56
N LEU A 599 45.35 -64.05 -17.38
CA LEU A 599 46.02 -64.21 -16.09
C LEU A 599 45.98 -65.64 -15.53
N LEU A 600 44.98 -66.45 -15.90
CA LEU A 600 44.88 -67.86 -15.45
C LEU A 600 45.86 -68.81 -16.16
N GLY A 601 46.46 -68.41 -17.28
CA GLY A 601 47.50 -69.19 -17.97
C GLY A 601 48.86 -69.25 -17.26
N MET A 602 49.14 -68.35 -16.31
CA MET A 602 50.46 -68.26 -15.64
C MET A 602 50.52 -68.81 -14.21
N SER A 603 49.40 -69.19 -13.57
CA SER A 603 49.40 -69.58 -12.15
C SER A 603 49.24 -71.09 -11.88
N ALA A 604 48.96 -71.91 -12.89
CA ALA A 604 48.74 -73.36 -12.75
C ALA A 604 49.99 -74.15 -12.31
N LEU A 605 51.20 -73.61 -12.48
CA LEU A 605 52.46 -74.24 -12.00
C LEU A 605 52.80 -73.89 -10.54
N GLY A 606 52.25 -72.81 -9.98
CA GLY A 606 52.61 -72.34 -8.64
C GLY A 606 51.85 -73.02 -7.49
N MET A 607 50.60 -73.43 -7.72
CA MET A 607 49.72 -73.93 -6.65
C MET A 607 49.93 -75.41 -6.27
N GLY A 608 50.61 -76.19 -7.11
CA GLY A 608 50.94 -77.61 -6.81
C GLY A 608 51.94 -77.77 -5.65
N VAL A 609 52.84 -76.81 -5.44
CA VAL A 609 53.92 -76.89 -4.44
C VAL A 609 53.44 -76.51 -3.03
N LEU A 610 52.47 -75.59 -2.91
CA LEU A 610 51.96 -75.14 -1.61
C LEU A 610 50.99 -76.15 -0.97
N GLY A 611 50.24 -76.92 -1.78
CA GLY A 611 49.32 -77.95 -1.29
C GLY A 611 50.01 -79.09 -0.53
N LEU A 612 51.23 -79.48 -0.92
CA LEU A 612 51.98 -80.57 -0.28
C LEU A 612 52.53 -80.18 1.10
N ILE A 613 52.90 -78.91 1.29
CA ILE A 613 53.47 -78.40 2.55
C ILE A 613 52.38 -78.22 3.61
N TRP A 614 51.18 -77.80 3.20
CA TRP A 614 50.06 -77.59 4.11
C TRP A 614 49.46 -78.92 4.63
N TYR A 615 49.37 -79.95 3.78
CA TYR A 615 48.91 -81.28 4.16
C TYR A 615 49.76 -81.93 5.26
N ARG A 616 51.10 -81.80 5.19
CA ARG A 616 52.01 -82.31 6.24
C ARG A 616 51.89 -81.55 7.57
N ARG A 617 51.56 -80.26 7.54
CA ARG A 617 51.49 -79.41 8.75
C ARG A 617 50.19 -79.63 9.55
N MET A 618 49.07 -79.91 8.88
CA MET A 618 47.80 -80.21 9.56
C MET A 618 47.82 -81.55 10.31
N HIS A 619 48.53 -82.57 9.79
CA HIS A 619 48.58 -83.89 10.43
C HIS A 619 49.39 -83.92 11.74
N MET A 620 50.34 -83.01 11.93
CA MET A 620 51.14 -82.91 13.18
C MET A 620 50.41 -82.19 14.32
N ARG A 621 49.48 -81.26 14.03
CA ARG A 621 48.75 -80.50 15.06
C ARG A 621 47.55 -81.22 15.67
N ARG A 622 47.00 -82.26 15.02
CA ARG A 622 45.88 -83.07 15.55
C ARG A 622 46.24 -83.95 16.76
N ARG A 623 47.51 -84.05 17.18
CA ARG A 623 47.91 -84.82 18.37
C ARG A 623 47.96 -84.01 19.69
N ILE A 624 47.83 -82.68 19.66
CA ILE A 624 48.14 -81.85 20.85
C ILE A 624 46.91 -81.23 21.54
N TYR A 625 45.72 -81.26 20.94
CA TYR A 625 44.50 -80.65 21.54
C TYR A 625 43.42 -81.66 21.97
N ARG A 626 43.81 -82.89 22.34
CA ARG A 626 42.94 -83.87 23.03
C ARG A 626 43.36 -84.14 24.49
N ALA A 627 44.20 -83.30 25.06
CA ALA A 627 44.52 -83.32 26.49
C ALA A 627 44.24 -81.91 27.05
N LEU A 628 43.21 -81.84 27.90
CA LEU A 628 42.58 -80.70 28.59
C LEU A 628 41.07 -80.61 28.27
N ASP A 629 40.37 -81.72 28.49
CA ASP A 629 39.22 -81.78 29.42
C ASP A 629 39.70 -82.60 30.63
#